data_AF-A0A3K1A4V4-F1
#
_entry.id   AF-A0A3K1A4V4-F1
#
_cell.length_a   1.000
_cell.length_b   1.000
_cell.length_c   1.000
_cell.angle_alpha   90.00
_cell.angle_beta   90.00
_cell.angle_gamma   90.00
#
_symmetry.space_group_name_H-M   'P 1'
#
loop_
_entity.id
_entity.type
_entity.pdbx_description
1 polymer ?
#
loop_
_entity_poly.entity_id
_entity_poly.type
_entity_poly.pdbx_seq_one_letter_code
_entity_poly.pdbx_strand_id
1 'polypeptide(L)'
;MATTQQSGFAPAASPLASTIVQTLDDAIVAGFTSIPSQGDNMPAYHARPKQSDGPLPVVIVVQEIFGVHEHIRDICRRLALEGYL
;
A
#
# COMPACT_ATOMS: atom_id res chain seq x y z
N MET A 1 15.30 19.39 -17.29
CA MET A 1 14.10 18.53 -17.19
C MET A 1 14.11 17.93 -15.79
N ALA A 2 13.23 18.36 -14.90
CA ALA A 2 13.18 17.85 -13.54
C ALA A 2 12.38 16.54 -13.56
N THR A 3 13.06 15.41 -13.38
CA THR A 3 12.42 14.13 -13.08
C THR A 3 11.77 14.25 -11.70
N THR A 4 10.44 14.27 -11.66
CA THR A 4 9.67 14.11 -10.43
C THR A 4 10.06 12.77 -9.81
N GLN A 5 10.88 12.80 -8.76
CA GLN A 5 11.28 11.60 -8.04
C GLN A 5 10.02 11.07 -7.34
N GLN A 6 9.36 10.04 -7.91
CA GLN A 6 8.25 9.35 -7.25
C GLN A 6 8.81 8.67 -5.98
N SER A 7 8.74 9.39 -4.86
CA SER A 7 9.30 8.98 -3.58
C SER A 7 8.49 7.82 -3.02
N GLY A 8 9.09 6.63 -2.97
CA GLY A 8 8.45 5.48 -2.31
C GLY A 8 8.87 4.11 -2.82
N PHE A 9 9.40 4.00 -4.05
CA PHE A 9 9.93 2.74 -4.57
C PHE A 9 11.26 2.36 -3.93
N ALA A 10 11.54 1.05 -3.89
CA ALA A 10 12.85 0.55 -3.47
C ALA A 10 13.98 1.08 -4.38
N PRO A 11 15.14 1.50 -3.84
CA PRO A 11 16.26 2.01 -4.65
C PRO A 11 16.76 1.02 -5.71
N ALA A 12 16.65 -0.28 -5.44
CA ALA A 12 17.03 -1.35 -6.35
C ALA A 12 16.16 -1.39 -7.64
N ALA A 13 15.00 -0.73 -7.66
CA ALA A 13 14.12 -0.67 -8.82
C ALA A 13 14.51 0.41 -9.84
N SER A 14 15.65 1.09 -9.66
CA SER A 14 16.11 2.15 -10.58
C SER A 14 16.77 1.58 -11.84
N PRO A 15 16.48 2.12 -13.05
CA PRO A 15 15.49 3.14 -13.33
C PRO A 15 14.06 2.59 -13.29
N LEU A 16 13.12 3.43 -12.85
CA LEU A 16 11.71 3.08 -12.82
C LEU A 16 11.17 2.88 -14.25
N ALA A 17 10.31 1.87 -14.43
CA ALA A 17 9.70 1.57 -15.72
C ALA A 17 8.71 2.66 -16.13
N SER A 18 8.68 3.03 -17.42
CA SER A 18 7.72 4.01 -17.96
C SER A 18 6.27 3.54 -17.96
N THR A 19 6.05 2.24 -17.75
CA THR A 19 4.74 1.58 -17.72
C THR A 19 4.17 1.45 -16.31
N ILE A 20 4.77 2.10 -15.31
CA ILE A 20 4.23 2.06 -13.94
C ILE A 20 2.81 2.63 -13.92
N VAL A 21 1.92 1.88 -13.30
CA VAL A 21 0.56 2.31 -12.99
C VAL A 21 0.48 2.53 -11.49
N GLN A 22 -0.03 3.69 -11.07
CA GLN A 22 -0.37 3.94 -9.68
C GLN A 22 -1.88 3.86 -9.52
N THR A 23 -2.31 3.06 -8.54
CA THR A 23 -3.72 2.88 -8.21
C THR A 23 -4.24 4.14 -7.52
N LEU A 24 -5.27 4.75 -8.12
CA LEU A 24 -5.97 5.91 -7.56
C LEU A 24 -6.66 5.57 -6.24
N ASP A 25 -6.76 6.54 -5.34
CA ASP A 25 -7.30 6.38 -3.99
C ASP A 25 -8.67 7.05 -3.77
N ASP A 26 -9.32 7.55 -4.82
CA ASP A 26 -10.60 8.25 -4.74
C ASP A 26 -11.73 7.41 -4.10
N ALA A 27 -11.71 6.09 -4.27
CA ALA A 27 -12.72 5.17 -3.72
C ALA A 27 -12.29 4.44 -2.44
N ILE A 28 -11.06 4.65 -1.97
CA ILE A 28 -10.48 3.92 -0.84
C ILE A 28 -9.93 4.86 0.24
N VAL A 29 -9.81 4.35 1.47
CA VAL A 29 -9.06 4.99 2.55
C VAL A 29 -7.79 4.17 2.74
N ALA A 30 -6.63 4.80 2.63
CA ALA A 30 -5.36 4.13 2.80
C ALA A 30 -4.39 5.00 3.61
N GLY A 31 -3.46 4.34 4.32
CA GLY A 31 -2.48 5.04 5.13
C GLY A 31 -1.67 4.13 6.03
N PHE A 32 -0.73 4.74 6.75
CA PHE A 32 0.03 4.06 7.79
C PHE A 32 -0.76 4.01 9.09
N THR A 33 -0.62 2.90 9.78
CA THR A 33 -1.12 2.67 11.14
C THR A 33 -0.06 1.93 11.96
N SER A 34 -0.35 1.72 13.23
CA SER A 34 0.46 0.90 14.13
C SER A 34 -0.36 -0.28 14.63
N ILE A 35 0.22 -1.47 14.57
CA ILE A 35 -0.39 -2.72 15.05
C ILE A 35 0.37 -3.16 16.31
N PRO A 36 -0.29 -3.25 17.48
CA PRO A 36 0.32 -3.84 18.67
C PRO A 36 0.72 -5.30 18.42
N SER A 37 1.99 -5.63 18.64
CA SER A 37 2.54 -6.97 18.43
C SER A 37 3.64 -7.25 19.44
N GLN A 38 3.43 -8.26 20.30
CA GLN A 38 4.43 -8.75 21.26
C GLN A 38 5.02 -7.67 22.20
N GLY A 39 4.22 -6.65 22.55
CA GLY A 39 4.65 -5.54 23.41
C GLY A 39 5.18 -4.32 22.65
N ASP A 40 5.38 -4.43 21.34
CA ASP A 40 5.79 -3.34 20.46
C ASP A 40 4.65 -2.83 19.57
N ASN A 41 4.87 -1.66 18.98
CA ASN A 41 3.97 -1.02 18.02
C ASN A 41 4.55 -1.13 16.61
N MET A 42 4.10 -2.13 15.86
CA MET A 42 4.62 -2.43 14.52
C MET A 42 3.96 -1.53 13.46
N PRO A 43 4.72 -0.74 12.68
CA PRO A 43 4.15 0.06 11.61
C PRO A 43 3.60 -0.84 10.50
N ALA A 44 2.41 -0.51 9.99
CA ALA A 44 1.78 -1.23 8.89
C ALA A 44 1.10 -0.24 7.93
N TYR A 45 1.00 -0.61 6.66
CA TYR A 45 0.16 0.08 5.69
C TYR A 45 -1.15 -0.69 5.55
N HIS A 46 -2.27 0.04 5.47
CA HIS A 46 -3.58 -0.54 5.23
C HIS A 46 -4.31 0.25 4.14
N ALA A 47 -5.22 -0.42 3.45
CA ALA A 47 -6.12 0.19 2.49
C ALA A 47 -7.47 -0.53 2.57
N ARG A 48 -8.58 0.21 2.45
CA ARG A 48 -9.93 -0.36 2.44
C ARG A 48 -10.88 0.50 1.61
N PRO A 49 -12.02 -0.03 1.12
CA PRO A 49 -13.10 0.78 0.57
C PRO A 49 -13.49 1.96 1.49
N LYS A 50 -13.77 3.14 0.91
CA LYS A 50 -14.34 4.27 1.65
C LYS A 50 -15.72 3.92 2.23
N GLN A 51 -16.51 3.19 1.46
CA GLN A 51 -17.86 2.77 1.80
C GLN A 51 -17.90 1.25 1.99
N SER A 52 -18.48 0.80 3.10
CA SER A 52 -18.71 -0.62 3.39
C SER A 52 -19.87 -0.76 4.36
N ASP A 53 -20.82 -1.64 4.06
CA ASP A 53 -22.03 -1.86 4.88
C ASP A 53 -21.81 -2.82 6.07
N GLY A 54 -20.57 -3.29 6.29
CA GLY A 54 -20.24 -4.23 7.35
C GLY A 54 -18.75 -4.59 7.41
N PRO A 55 -18.39 -5.63 8.19
CA PRO A 55 -17.02 -6.14 8.26
C PRO A 55 -16.50 -6.58 6.90
N LEU A 56 -15.24 -6.24 6.61
CA LEU A 56 -14.58 -6.56 5.35
C LEU A 56 -13.79 -7.89 5.46
N PRO A 57 -13.71 -8.69 4.39
CA PRO A 57 -12.73 -9.77 4.31
C PRO A 57 -11.31 -9.18 4.34
N VAL A 58 -10.43 -9.77 5.14
CA VAL A 58 -9.07 -9.25 5.38
C VAL A 58 -8.03 -10.05 4.59
N VAL A 59 -7.12 -9.35 3.90
CA VAL A 59 -5.97 -9.92 3.20
C VAL A 59 -4.68 -9.34 3.78
N ILE A 60 -3.86 -10.21 4.39
CA ILE A 60 -2.53 -9.81 4.86
C ILE A 60 -1.55 -9.88 3.70
N VAL A 61 -1.02 -8.72 3.29
CA VAL A 61 0.03 -8.62 2.28
C VAL A 61 1.40 -8.65 2.97
N VAL A 62 2.17 -9.71 2.72
CA VAL A 62 3.53 -9.85 3.26
C VAL A 62 4.53 -9.21 2.30
N GLN A 63 5.31 -8.26 2.80
CA GLN A 63 6.31 -7.52 2.05
C GLN A 63 7.48 -8.41 1.57
N GLU A 64 8.13 -7.98 0.49
CA GLU A 64 9.44 -8.49 0.11
C GLU A 64 10.57 -7.87 0.96
N ILE A 65 11.82 -8.22 0.66
CA ILE A 65 13.00 -7.83 1.45
C ILE A 65 13.22 -6.31 1.59
N PHE A 66 12.61 -5.50 0.72
CA PHE A 66 12.74 -4.04 0.71
C PHE A 66 11.73 -3.33 1.61
N GLY A 67 10.88 -4.08 2.31
CA GLY A 67 9.87 -3.50 3.20
C GLY A 67 8.58 -3.10 2.49
N VAL A 68 7.74 -2.35 3.20
CA VAL A 68 6.48 -1.78 2.69
C VAL A 68 6.76 -0.56 1.81
N HIS A 69 7.42 -0.80 0.67
CA HIS A 69 7.67 0.21 -0.36
C HIS A 69 6.46 0.39 -1.28
N GLU A 70 6.51 1.34 -2.19
CA GLU A 70 5.37 1.77 -3.01
C GLU A 70 4.67 0.63 -3.74
N HIS A 71 5.39 -0.38 -4.22
CA HIS A 71 4.75 -1.53 -4.87
C HIS A 71 3.82 -2.31 -3.93
N ILE A 72 4.27 -2.58 -2.71
CA ILE A 72 3.48 -3.29 -1.70
C ILE A 72 2.26 -2.45 -1.30
N ARG A 73 2.43 -1.14 -1.15
CA ARG A 73 1.32 -0.21 -0.87
C ARG A 73 0.31 -0.19 -2.01
N ASP A 74 0.78 -0.23 -3.26
CA ASP A 74 -0.10 -0.27 -4.43
C ASP A 74 -0.90 -1.57 -4.51
N ILE A 75 -0.32 -2.71 -4.15
CA ILE A 75 -1.04 -3.99 -4.03
C ILE A 75 -2.16 -3.88 -2.98
N CYS A 76 -1.89 -3.30 -1.81
CA CYS A 76 -2.94 -3.05 -0.80
C CYS A 76 -4.07 -2.18 -1.38
N ARG A 77 -3.75 -1.11 -2.11
CA ARG A 77 -4.77 -0.24 -2.75
C ARG A 77 -5.60 -0.98 -3.79
N ARG A 78 -4.98 -1.85 -4.60
CA ARG A 78 -5.69 -2.68 -5.60
C ARG A 78 -6.65 -3.66 -4.93
N LEU A 79 -6.22 -4.33 -3.86
CA LEU A 79 -7.09 -5.21 -3.08
C LEU A 79 -8.25 -4.43 -2.42
N ALA A 80 -7.99 -3.22 -1.95
CA ALA A 80 -9.03 -2.36 -1.39
C ALA A 80 -10.10 -1.96 -2.44
N LEU A 81 -9.71 -1.72 -3.69
CA LEU A 81 -10.68 -1.47 -4.78
C LEU A 81 -11.55 -2.70 -5.09
N GLU A 82 -11.05 -3.91 -4.83
CA GLU A 82 -11.80 -5.16 -4.96
C GLU A 82 -12.67 -5.49 -3.72
N GLY A 83 -12.72 -4.60 -2.72
CA GLY A 83 -13.58 -4.76 -1.54
C GLY A 83 -12.90 -5.39 -0.31
N TYR A 84 -11.58 -5.52 -0.29
CA TYR A 84 -10.84 -6.10 0.84
C TYR A 84 -10.29 -5.03 1.80
N LEU A 85 -9.94 -5.46 3.02
CA LEU A 85 -9.07 -4.73 3.96
C LEU A 85 -7.68 -5.38 4.03
#